data_AF-A0A7S1EVR2-F1
#
_entry.id   AF-A0A7S1EVR2-F1
#
_cell.length_a   1.000
_cell.length_b   1.000
_cell.length_c   1.000
_cell.angle_alpha   90.00
_cell.angle_beta   90.00
_cell.angle_gamma   90.00
#
_symmetry.space_group_name_H-M   'P 1'
#
loop_
_entity.id
_entity.type
_entity.pdbx_description
1 polymer ?
#
loop_
_entity_poly.entity_id
_entity_poly.type
_entity_poly.pdbx_seq_one_letter_code
_entity_poly.pdbx_strand_id
1 'polypeptide(L)'
;ENGHARWQMKPLYDATQSDAIAWVRAGYLKELRNQGQLLQRRQDVHPQYCLTAEEVRKQALFIVTYRWLSPRHPDPDGFYLARLVDVLTNEKADDDDGVFVDFSSLYQEPRDEDQKRLFKEGLRVI
;
A
#
# COMPACT_ATOMS: atom_id res chain seq x y z
N GLU A 1 -7.58 -14.82 26.46
CA GLU A 1 -6.31 -14.74 25.70
C GLU A 1 -6.48 -13.76 24.54
N ASN A 2 -5.38 -13.18 24.05
CA ASN A 2 -5.25 -12.24 22.89
C ASN A 2 -5.37 -10.72 23.15
N GLY A 3 -4.73 -10.22 24.22
CA GLY A 3 -4.58 -8.77 24.46
C GLY A 3 -3.34 -8.12 23.82
N HIS A 4 -2.44 -8.89 23.21
CA HIS A 4 -1.08 -8.42 22.87
C HIS A 4 -0.89 -7.88 21.44
N ALA A 5 -1.75 -8.22 20.47
CA ALA A 5 -1.58 -7.77 19.08
C ALA A 5 -2.09 -6.32 18.84
N ARG A 6 -3.03 -5.83 19.65
CA ARG A 6 -3.75 -4.59 19.37
C ARG A 6 -2.92 -3.32 19.55
N TRP A 7 -1.84 -3.38 20.34
CA TRP A 7 -0.94 -2.24 20.59
C TRP A 7 0.11 -2.03 19.49
N GLN A 8 0.53 -3.08 18.78
CA GLN A 8 1.54 -2.97 17.72
C GLN A 8 0.99 -2.31 16.44
N MET A 9 -0.33 -2.38 16.22
CA MET A 9 -0.99 -1.84 15.03
C MET A 9 -1.39 -0.36 15.15
N LYS A 10 -1.27 0.25 16.33
CA LYS A 10 -1.70 1.64 16.57
C LYS A 10 -1.01 2.63 15.63
N PRO A 11 0.32 2.58 15.40
CA PRO A 11 0.98 3.50 14.47
C PRO A 11 0.47 3.38 13.03
N LEU A 12 0.26 2.15 12.54
CA LEU A 12 -0.26 1.90 11.19
C LEU A 12 -1.70 2.43 11.04
N TYR A 13 -2.52 2.21 12.06
CA TYR A 13 -3.88 2.74 12.11
C TYR A 13 -3.89 4.27 12.11
N ASP A 14 -3.12 4.90 13.00
CA ASP A 14 -3.10 6.36 13.13
C ASP A 14 -2.61 7.01 11.83
N ALA A 15 -1.59 6.43 11.19
CA ALA A 15 -1.06 6.89 9.91
C ALA A 15 -2.06 6.73 8.75
N THR A 16 -2.88 5.68 8.79
CA THR A 16 -3.98 5.52 7.81
C THR A 16 -5.06 6.56 8.07
N GLN A 17 -5.42 6.79 9.35
CA GLN A 17 -6.44 7.77 9.72
C GLN A 17 -6.01 9.20 9.36
N SER A 18 -4.73 9.52 9.46
CA SER A 18 -4.19 10.83 9.08
C SER A 18 -3.86 10.97 7.59
N ASP A 19 -4.11 9.93 6.78
CA ASP A 19 -3.75 9.84 5.35
C ASP A 19 -2.24 9.89 5.06
N ALA A 20 -1.40 9.63 6.07
CA ALA A 20 0.05 9.58 5.92
C ALA A 20 0.51 8.34 5.12
N ILE A 21 -0.27 7.25 5.18
CA ILE A 21 -0.08 6.04 4.37
C ILE A 21 -1.40 5.57 3.78
N ALA A 22 -1.35 4.88 2.65
CA ALA A 22 -2.46 4.02 2.21
C ALA A 22 -2.08 2.55 2.16
N TRP A 23 -3.08 1.72 2.46
CA TRP A 23 -3.08 0.31 2.19
C TRP A 23 -3.89 0.08 0.92
N VAL A 24 -3.24 -0.32 -0.16
CA VAL A 24 -3.94 -0.68 -1.41
C VAL A 24 -4.52 -2.08 -1.27
N ARG A 25 -5.76 -2.27 -1.72
CA ARG A 25 -6.43 -3.57 -1.66
C ARG A 25 -5.70 -4.60 -2.52
N ALA A 26 -5.54 -5.82 -2.02
CA ALA A 26 -4.96 -6.91 -2.79
C ALA A 26 -5.76 -7.19 -4.08
N GLY A 27 -7.10 -7.04 -4.03
CA GLY A 27 -7.97 -7.16 -5.20
C GLY A 27 -7.65 -6.15 -6.30
N TYR A 28 -7.30 -4.91 -5.93
CA TYR A 28 -6.89 -3.88 -6.89
C TYR A 28 -5.56 -4.23 -7.57
N LEU A 29 -4.59 -4.79 -6.84
CA LEU A 29 -3.33 -5.23 -7.44
C LEU A 29 -3.54 -6.39 -8.44
N LYS A 30 -4.45 -7.32 -8.12
CA LYS A 30 -4.88 -8.39 -9.04
C LYS A 30 -5.53 -7.79 -10.29
N GLU A 31 -6.40 -6.79 -10.12
CA GLU A 31 -7.06 -6.08 -11.23
C GLU A 31 -6.04 -5.41 -12.17
N LEU A 32 -5.10 -4.64 -11.63
CA LEU A 32 -4.04 -3.99 -12.41
C LEU A 32 -3.26 -5.00 -13.26
N ARG A 33 -2.81 -6.10 -12.65
CA ARG A 33 -2.11 -7.18 -13.38
C ARG A 33 -2.97 -7.73 -14.51
N ASN A 34 -4.23 -8.04 -14.25
CA ASN A 34 -5.14 -8.63 -15.23
C ASN A 34 -5.42 -7.69 -16.41
N GLN A 35 -5.41 -6.38 -16.16
CA GLN A 35 -5.58 -5.35 -17.19
C GLN A 35 -4.27 -4.97 -17.91
N GLY A 36 -3.13 -5.55 -17.51
CA GLY A 36 -1.81 -5.17 -18.03
C GLY A 36 -1.40 -3.74 -17.65
N GLN A 37 -1.95 -3.21 -16.57
CA GLN A 37 -1.63 -1.89 -16.03
C GLN A 37 -0.48 -1.98 -15.02
N LEU A 38 0.17 -0.83 -14.79
CA LEU A 38 1.23 -0.69 -13.80
C LEU A 38 0.69 -0.18 -12.47
N LEU A 39 1.52 -0.29 -11.43
CA LEU A 39 1.28 0.39 -10.17
C LEU A 39 1.11 1.89 -10.40
N GLN A 40 0.17 2.50 -9.68
CA GLN A 40 -0.05 3.93 -9.71
C GLN A 40 0.62 4.59 -8.51
N ARG A 41 0.99 5.87 -8.66
CA ARG A 41 1.47 6.66 -7.51
C ARG A 41 0.37 6.76 -6.49
N ARG A 42 0.71 6.87 -5.20
CA ARG A 42 -0.24 7.06 -4.11
C ARG A 42 -1.35 8.08 -4.40
N GLN A 43 -0.99 9.25 -4.94
CA GLN A 43 -1.95 10.33 -5.24
C GLN A 43 -2.84 10.08 -6.46
N ASP A 44 -2.53 9.07 -7.28
CA ASP A 44 -3.31 8.71 -8.47
C ASP A 44 -4.24 7.51 -8.20
N VAL A 45 -3.98 6.73 -7.14
CA VAL A 45 -4.84 5.61 -6.73
C VAL A 45 -6.17 6.15 -6.19
N HIS A 46 -7.28 5.72 -6.80
CA HIS A 46 -8.60 6.13 -6.34
C HIS A 46 -8.89 5.60 -4.91
N PRO A 47 -9.47 6.42 -4.01
CA PRO A 47 -9.67 6.04 -2.60
C PRO A 47 -10.44 4.73 -2.38
N GLN A 48 -11.33 4.34 -3.29
CA GLN A 48 -12.07 3.07 -3.22
C GLN A 48 -11.16 1.83 -3.21
N TYR A 49 -9.98 1.94 -3.81
CA TYR A 49 -8.98 0.87 -3.86
C TYR A 49 -8.05 0.86 -2.65
N CYS A 50 -8.30 1.73 -1.67
CA CYS A 50 -7.58 1.76 -0.41
C CYS A 50 -8.46 1.27 0.74
N LEU A 51 -7.83 0.73 1.77
CA LEU A 51 -8.52 0.47 3.03
C LEU A 51 -8.74 1.77 3.81
N THR A 52 -9.88 1.84 4.47
CA THR A 52 -10.13 2.78 5.56
C THR A 52 -9.36 2.37 6.81
N ALA A 53 -9.15 3.31 7.74
CA ALA A 53 -8.50 3.01 9.01
C ALA A 53 -9.26 1.94 9.82
N GLU A 54 -10.59 1.85 9.70
CA GLU A 54 -11.36 0.81 10.38
C GLU A 54 -11.07 -0.58 9.80
N GLU A 55 -10.98 -0.70 8.48
CA GLU A 55 -10.65 -1.95 7.80
C GLU A 55 -9.23 -2.43 8.14
N VAL A 56 -8.27 -1.51 8.26
CA VAL A 56 -6.88 -1.83 8.70
C VAL A 56 -6.83 -2.58 10.03
N ARG A 57 -7.84 -2.42 10.92
CA ARG A 57 -7.89 -3.16 12.19
C ARG A 57 -8.42 -4.59 12.06
N LYS A 58 -9.06 -4.92 10.94
CA LYS A 58 -9.80 -6.16 10.72
C LYS A 58 -9.13 -7.07 9.70
N GLN A 59 -8.42 -6.50 8.74
CA GLN A 59 -7.84 -7.21 7.61
C GLN A 59 -6.38 -7.62 7.87
N ALA A 60 -5.91 -8.62 7.11
CA ALA A 60 -4.49 -8.93 7.09
C ALA A 60 -3.75 -7.83 6.33
N LEU A 61 -2.53 -7.52 6.79
CA LEU A 61 -1.69 -6.48 6.21
C LEU A 61 -0.38 -7.07 5.71
N PHE A 62 -0.04 -6.74 4.46
CA PHE A 62 1.20 -7.15 3.82
C PHE A 62 2.04 -5.90 3.57
N ILE A 63 3.31 -5.91 3.96
CA ILE A 63 4.26 -4.81 3.67
C ILE A 63 5.30 -5.34 2.70
N VAL A 64 5.46 -4.66 1.57
CA VAL A 64 6.37 -5.08 0.52
C VAL A 64 7.24 -3.90 0.10
N THR A 65 8.55 -4.12 0.15
CA THR A 65 9.56 -3.19 -0.36
C THR A 65 10.43 -3.90 -1.38
N TYR A 66 10.78 -3.19 -2.45
CA TYR A 66 11.67 -3.68 -3.50
C TYR A 66 12.42 -2.51 -4.15
N ARG A 67 13.53 -2.84 -4.82
CA ARG A 67 14.38 -1.84 -5.47
C ARG A 67 13.68 -1.28 -6.70
N TRP A 68 13.76 0.04 -6.89
CA TRP A 68 13.33 0.68 -8.12
C TRP A 68 14.17 0.18 -9.32
N LEU A 69 13.49 -0.30 -10.36
CA LEU A 69 14.13 -0.77 -11.60
C LEU A 69 14.48 0.39 -12.55
N SER A 70 13.81 1.54 -12.42
CA SER A 70 14.11 2.73 -13.21
C SER A 70 13.92 4.02 -12.42
N PRO A 71 14.52 5.15 -12.83
CA PRO A 71 14.31 6.44 -12.16
C PRO A 71 12.89 6.99 -12.25
N ARG A 72 12.12 6.61 -13.29
CA ARG A 72 10.79 7.18 -13.55
C ARG A 72 9.67 6.40 -12.89
N HIS A 73 9.81 5.08 -12.83
CA HIS A 73 8.83 4.17 -12.26
C HIS A 73 9.55 3.01 -11.58
N PRO A 74 9.12 2.58 -10.37
CA PRO A 74 9.81 1.53 -9.63
C PRO A 74 9.74 0.16 -10.33
N ASP A 75 8.70 -0.05 -11.13
CA ASP A 75 8.44 -1.31 -11.84
C ASP A 75 7.89 -1.03 -13.25
N PRO A 76 8.71 -0.52 -14.19
CA PRO A 76 8.24 0.04 -15.45
C PRO A 76 7.58 -0.99 -16.38
N ASP A 77 7.86 -2.28 -16.17
CA ASP A 77 7.34 -3.39 -16.99
C ASP A 77 6.34 -4.28 -16.22
N GLY A 78 5.98 -3.92 -14.98
CA GLY A 78 5.04 -4.68 -14.16
C GLY A 78 5.58 -6.01 -13.62
N PHE A 79 6.90 -6.20 -13.62
CA PHE A 79 7.54 -7.43 -13.16
C PHE A 79 7.28 -7.69 -11.68
N TYR A 80 7.48 -6.68 -10.83
CA TYR A 80 7.24 -6.81 -9.39
C TYR A 80 5.76 -6.89 -9.06
N LEU A 81 4.89 -6.16 -9.78
CA LEU A 81 3.45 -6.29 -9.63
C LEU A 81 2.98 -7.73 -9.90
N ALA A 82 3.42 -8.34 -11.01
CA ALA A 82 3.07 -9.72 -11.34
C ALA A 82 3.53 -10.70 -10.24
N ARG A 83 4.76 -10.55 -9.76
CA ARG A 83 5.32 -11.40 -8.68
C ARG A 83 4.60 -11.19 -7.35
N LEU A 84 4.25 -9.96 -7.02
CA LEU A 84 3.50 -9.63 -5.82
C LEU A 84 2.12 -10.30 -5.85
N VAL A 85 1.41 -10.22 -6.97
CA VAL A 85 0.12 -10.90 -7.11
C VAL A 85 0.27 -12.41 -6.97
N ASP A 86 1.30 -13.02 -7.57
CA ASP A 86 1.54 -14.46 -7.42
C ASP A 86 1.78 -14.84 -5.94
N VAL A 87 2.54 -14.04 -5.20
CA VAL A 87 2.75 -14.24 -3.75
C VAL A 87 1.43 -14.09 -2.98
N LEU A 88 0.67 -13.02 -3.21
CA LEU A 88 -0.62 -12.80 -2.54
C LEU A 88 -1.62 -13.95 -2.82
N THR A 89 -1.65 -14.47 -4.05
CA THR A 89 -2.47 -15.63 -4.40
C THR A 89 -2.01 -16.89 -3.65
N ASN A 90 -0.71 -17.14 -3.54
CA ASN A 90 -0.19 -18.30 -2.82
C ASN A 90 -0.44 -18.23 -1.31
N GLU A 91 -0.35 -17.03 -0.74
CA GLU A 91 -0.70 -16.74 0.66
C GLU A 91 -2.22 -16.71 0.90
N LYS A 92 -3.03 -16.87 -0.16
CA LYS A 92 -4.50 -16.82 -0.13
C LYS A 92 -5.03 -15.51 0.46
N ALA A 93 -4.37 -14.40 0.16
CA ALA A 93 -4.80 -13.07 0.56
C ALA A 93 -6.20 -12.77 0.00
N ASP A 94 -7.08 -12.28 0.87
CA ASP A 94 -8.42 -11.80 0.51
C ASP A 94 -8.30 -10.54 -0.35
N ASP A 95 -9.29 -10.25 -1.18
CA ASP A 95 -9.28 -9.04 -2.01
C ASP A 95 -9.35 -7.77 -1.16
N ASP A 96 -9.92 -7.84 0.03
CA ASP A 96 -9.99 -6.77 1.02
C ASP A 96 -8.77 -6.70 1.95
N ASP A 97 -7.76 -7.57 1.79
CA ASP A 97 -6.51 -7.43 2.53
C ASP A 97 -5.71 -6.21 2.06
N GLY A 98 -5.02 -5.59 3.02
CA GLY A 98 -4.27 -4.37 2.80
C GLY A 98 -2.83 -4.66 2.41
N VAL A 99 -2.35 -4.04 1.34
CA VAL A 99 -0.97 -4.15 0.90
C VAL A 99 -0.32 -2.79 0.91
N PHE A 100 0.83 -2.69 1.56
CA PHE A 100 1.68 -1.51 1.52
C PHE A 100 2.77 -1.71 0.46
N VAL A 101 2.78 -0.84 -0.53
CA VAL A 101 3.80 -0.77 -1.58
C VAL A 101 4.28 0.67 -1.64
N ASP A 102 5.55 0.95 -1.35
CA ASP A 102 6.12 2.31 -1.20
C ASP A 102 5.55 3.33 -2.22
N PHE A 103 5.51 2.96 -3.49
CA PHE A 103 5.06 3.81 -4.60
C PHE A 103 3.55 4.14 -4.57
N SER A 104 2.73 3.16 -4.21
CA SER A 104 1.26 3.28 -4.15
C SER A 104 0.76 3.71 -2.77
N SER A 105 1.61 3.62 -1.75
CA SER A 105 1.24 3.82 -0.35
C SER A 105 1.77 5.11 0.26
N LEU A 106 2.86 5.67 -0.28
CA LEU A 106 3.42 6.96 0.12
C LEU A 106 3.34 7.97 -1.02
N TYR A 107 3.10 9.24 -0.70
CA TYR A 107 3.06 10.32 -1.70
C TYR A 107 4.37 10.40 -2.49
N GLN A 108 4.25 10.41 -3.82
CA GLN A 108 5.38 10.45 -4.77
C GLN A 108 5.52 11.85 -5.37
N GLU A 109 6.69 12.17 -5.95
CA GLU A 109 6.88 13.47 -6.62
C GLU A 109 6.03 13.61 -7.92
N PRO A 110 5.65 14.85 -8.31
CA PRO A 110 5.74 16.08 -7.53
C PRO A 110 4.73 16.08 -6.38
N ARG A 111 5.17 16.55 -5.20
CA ARG A 111 4.33 16.69 -4.00
C ARG A 111 4.01 18.16 -3.71
N ASP A 112 2.77 18.43 -3.30
CA ASP A 112 2.44 19.69 -2.63
C ASP A 112 2.95 19.72 -1.17
N GLU A 113 2.78 20.84 -0.46
CA GLU A 113 3.29 21.01 0.91
C GLU A 113 2.64 20.04 1.91
N ASP A 114 1.35 19.74 1.75
CA ASP A 114 0.66 18.78 2.62
C ASP A 114 1.14 17.36 2.35
N GLN A 115 1.29 16.99 1.08
CA GLN A 115 1.82 15.69 0.67
C GLN A 115 3.27 15.49 1.11
N LYS A 116 4.10 16.54 1.11
CA LYS A 116 5.47 16.49 1.67
C LYS A 116 5.46 16.22 3.16
N ARG A 117 4.54 16.84 3.91
CA ARG A 117 4.37 16.59 5.35
C ARG A 117 3.89 15.16 5.60
N LEU A 118 2.84 14.73 4.92
CA LEU A 118 2.25 13.39 5.05
C LEU A 118 3.25 12.29 4.68
N PHE A 119 4.06 12.49 3.63
CA PHE A 119 5.13 11.56 3.28
C PHE A 119 6.15 11.38 4.41
N LYS A 120 6.58 12.47 5.05
CA LYS A 120 7.53 12.41 6.18
C LYS A 120 6.91 11.74 7.40
N GLU A 121 5.61 11.91 7.62
CA GLU A 121 4.88 11.21 8.69
C GLU A 121 4.79 9.71 8.38
N GLY A 122 4.44 9.32 7.15
CA GLY A 122 4.35 7.93 6.72
C GLY A 122 5.67 7.17 6.84
N LEU A 123 6.79 7.79 6.45
CA LEU A 123 8.13 7.20 6.59
C LEU A 123 8.57 6.89 8.03
N ARG A 124 7.93 7.48 9.05
CA ARG A 124 8.25 7.20 10.46
C ARG A 124 7.52 5.98 11.01
N VAL A 125 6.55 5.49 10.26
CA VAL A 125 5.60 4.47 10.69
C VAL A 125 5.93 3.11 10.09
N ILE A 126 6.51 3.11 8.88
CA ILE A 126 7.00 1.92 8.18
C ILE A 126 8.48 1.68 8.45
#